data_AF-A0A1L8RAY5-F1
#
_entry.id   AF-A0A1L8RAY5-F1
#
_cell.length_a   1.000
_cell.length_b   1.000
_cell.length_c   1.000
_cell.angle_alpha   90.00
_cell.angle_beta   90.00
_cell.angle_gamma   90.00
#
_symmetry.space_group_name_H-M   'P 1'
#
loop_
_entity.id
_entity.type
_entity.pdbx_description
1 polymer ?
#
loop_
_entity_poly.entity_id
_entity_poly.type
_entity_poly.pdbx_seq_one_letter_code
_entity_poly.pdbx_strand_id
1 'polypeptide(L)'
;MDILMVLLLIFGIGALSYPFISDTLNTFLDQQIINYYQAKANAENEEAMQAAQAKMEQKNKELAEKGSNPGADPWSDATKKKKVPTNPPKDYYQTHTIGVINIPKIKVKLPIFDTTNDLFLAKGTSLLEGTSYPTGGESTHAVISGHRGLPEAKLFTDLPELKKGDQFYIEINKEIHAYEVDQIKVIEPTNTDYLQIEKGKDYVTLLTCTPYMINSHRLLVRAHRIAYVPKMAAELKKADRYQLLRIIGIVVGGVLLIALLVAAVIKHAKTLAIAKKRYLLEFNILQNQKPLTGVTFAVYDRKGKHQINRDGKPLKATSDEAGIIQIEAMKGGKYVLKSTTGNLKIQIKKVTDERFTLVTKKSPWQMTNNYTVENNPNLK
;
A
#
# COMPACT_ATOMS: atom_id res chain seq x y z
N MET A 1 9.47 -18.43 -17.35
CA MET A 1 9.09 -18.38 -15.94
C MET A 1 8.05 -19.44 -15.77
N ASP A 2 8.36 -20.45 -14.97
CA ASP A 2 7.39 -21.45 -14.58
C ASP A 2 6.26 -20.74 -13.82
N ILE A 3 5.03 -21.21 -13.95
CA ILE A 3 3.86 -20.60 -13.28
C ILE A 3 4.13 -20.45 -11.76
N LEU A 4 4.88 -21.40 -11.19
CA LEU A 4 5.36 -21.36 -9.82
C LEU A 4 6.20 -20.12 -9.49
N MET A 5 7.13 -19.70 -10.37
CA MET A 5 7.94 -18.49 -10.16
C MET A 5 7.08 -17.23 -10.16
N VAL A 6 6.06 -17.16 -11.01
CA VAL A 6 5.15 -16.01 -11.06
C VAL A 6 4.31 -15.93 -9.78
N LEU A 7 3.82 -17.07 -9.29
CA LEU A 7 3.07 -17.13 -8.03
C LEU A 7 3.93 -16.73 -6.83
N LEU A 8 5.17 -17.21 -6.75
CA LEU A 8 6.11 -16.84 -5.69
C LEU A 8 6.46 -15.34 -5.72
N LEU A 9 6.62 -14.76 -6.91
CA LEU A 9 6.85 -13.33 -7.06
C LEU A 9 5.65 -12.51 -6.54
N ILE A 10 4.43 -12.89 -6.94
CA ILE A 10 3.21 -12.21 -6.49
C ILE A 10 3.07 -12.31 -4.97
N PHE A 11 3.30 -13.50 -4.40
CA PHE A 11 3.27 -13.70 -2.95
C PHE A 11 4.30 -12.83 -2.23
N GLY A 12 5.55 -12.81 -2.70
CA GLY A 12 6.61 -11.99 -2.12
C GLY A 12 6.29 -10.49 -2.15
N ILE A 13 5.75 -9.99 -3.26
CA ILE A 13 5.31 -8.60 -3.37
C ILE A 13 4.13 -8.33 -2.42
N GLY A 14 3.16 -9.26 -2.33
CA GLY A 14 2.03 -9.14 -1.41
C GLY A 14 2.47 -9.05 0.04
N ALA A 15 3.38 -9.93 0.48
CA ALA A 15 3.89 -9.94 1.84
C ALA A 15 4.66 -8.66 2.19
N LEU A 16 5.51 -8.16 1.28
CA LEU A 16 6.26 -6.91 1.49
C LEU A 16 5.36 -5.67 1.46
N SER A 17 4.28 -5.67 0.68
CA SER A 17 3.36 -4.53 0.58
C SER A 17 2.28 -4.52 1.67
N TYR A 18 2.05 -5.64 2.36
CA TYR A 18 0.99 -5.79 3.36
C TYR A 18 1.00 -4.70 4.45
N PRO A 19 2.12 -4.37 5.13
CA PRO A 19 2.11 -3.35 6.19
C PRO A 19 1.70 -1.97 5.66
N PHE A 20 2.13 -1.62 4.44
CA PHE A 20 1.81 -0.34 3.81
C PHE A 20 0.34 -0.26 3.40
N ILE A 21 -0.21 -1.36 2.88
CA ILE A 21 -1.62 -1.46 2.48
C ILE A 21 -2.52 -1.43 3.72
N SER A 22 -2.18 -2.21 4.75
CA SER A 22 -2.92 -2.25 6.01
C SER A 22 -2.98 -0.87 6.68
N ASP A 23 -1.83 -0.21 6.86
CA ASP A 23 -1.75 1.15 7.41
C ASP A 23 -2.58 2.16 6.61
N THR A 24 -2.55 2.05 5.27
CA THR A 24 -3.35 2.91 4.39
C THR A 24 -4.84 2.67 4.53
N LEU A 25 -5.27 1.41 4.63
CA LEU A 25 -6.67 1.06 4.85
C LEU A 25 -7.17 1.57 6.20
N ASN A 26 -6.37 1.43 7.26
CA ASN A 26 -6.72 1.97 8.58
C ASN A 26 -6.85 3.49 8.54
N THR A 27 -5.86 4.18 7.96
CA THR A 27 -5.91 5.64 7.80
C THR A 27 -7.17 6.07 7.06
N PHE A 28 -7.59 5.32 6.04
CA PHE A 28 -8.82 5.59 5.30
C PHE A 28 -10.08 5.38 6.17
N LEU A 29 -10.14 4.30 6.94
CA LEU A 29 -11.25 4.03 7.87
C LEU A 29 -11.33 5.10 8.96
N ASP A 30 -10.20 5.48 9.55
CA ASP A 30 -10.10 6.54 10.55
C ASP A 30 -10.58 7.87 9.97
N GLN A 31 -10.17 8.19 8.74
CA GLN A 31 -10.62 9.39 8.03
C GLN A 31 -12.13 9.36 7.76
N GLN A 32 -12.76 8.20 7.54
CA GLN A 32 -14.22 8.13 7.41
C GLN A 32 -14.93 8.44 8.72
N ILE A 33 -14.43 7.94 9.86
CA ILE A 33 -14.97 8.25 11.19
C ILE A 33 -14.84 9.75 11.47
N ILE A 34 -13.65 10.31 11.22
CA ILE A 34 -13.36 11.74 11.38
C ILE A 34 -14.26 12.60 10.48
N ASN A 35 -14.39 12.24 9.20
CA ASN A 35 -15.21 12.99 8.25
C ASN A 35 -16.68 12.99 8.66
N TYR A 36 -17.20 11.86 9.14
CA TYR A 36 -18.56 11.82 9.66
C TYR A 36 -18.70 12.71 10.89
N TYR A 37 -17.79 12.63 11.85
CA TYR A 37 -17.81 13.48 13.04
C TYR A 37 -17.80 14.97 12.66
N GLN A 38 -16.90 15.37 11.76
CA GLN A 38 -16.82 16.74 11.26
C GLN A 38 -18.08 17.15 10.49
N ALA A 39 -18.66 16.25 9.68
CA ALA A 39 -19.90 16.50 8.97
C ALA A 39 -21.09 16.66 9.93
N LYS A 40 -21.15 15.86 10.99
CA LYS A 40 -22.16 15.96 12.05
C LYS A 40 -22.00 17.26 12.82
N ALA A 41 -20.79 17.61 13.25
CA ALA A 41 -20.52 18.92 13.86
C ALA A 41 -20.89 20.08 12.91
N ASN A 42 -20.66 19.92 11.60
CA ASN A 42 -21.07 20.92 10.61
C ASN A 42 -22.60 21.01 10.41
N ALA A 43 -23.32 19.90 10.58
CA ALA A 43 -24.77 19.80 10.35
C ALA A 43 -25.63 20.09 11.59
N GLU A 44 -25.12 19.79 12.79
CA GLU A 44 -25.72 20.25 14.05
C GLU A 44 -25.73 21.77 14.08
N ASN A 45 -26.85 22.37 14.52
CA ASN A 45 -26.92 23.82 14.64
C ASN A 45 -25.92 24.32 15.69
N GLU A 46 -25.48 25.57 15.56
CA GLU A 46 -24.50 26.17 16.49
C GLU A 46 -24.96 26.05 17.95
N GLU A 47 -26.27 26.13 18.20
CA GLU A 47 -26.86 25.97 19.54
C GLU A 47 -26.63 24.59 20.15
N ALA A 48 -26.83 23.50 19.40
CA ALA A 48 -26.64 22.14 19.90
C ALA A 48 -25.17 21.86 20.22
N MET A 49 -24.26 22.35 19.37
CA MET A 49 -22.82 22.25 19.64
C MET A 49 -22.40 23.09 20.84
N GLN A 50 -22.89 24.33 20.97
CA GLN A 50 -22.64 25.17 22.13
C GLN A 50 -23.19 24.53 23.41
N ALA A 51 -24.36 23.90 23.36
CA ALA A 51 -24.92 23.15 24.48
C ALA A 51 -24.07 21.93 24.84
N ALA A 52 -23.56 21.18 23.86
CA ALA A 52 -22.66 20.06 24.08
C ALA A 52 -21.32 20.51 24.70
N GLN A 53 -20.74 21.60 24.18
CA GLN A 53 -19.55 22.24 24.71
C GLN A 53 -19.77 22.69 26.16
N ALA A 54 -20.83 23.45 26.44
CA ALA A 54 -21.16 23.94 27.77
C ALA A 54 -21.37 22.79 28.77
N LYS A 55 -21.96 21.68 28.35
CA LYS A 55 -22.11 20.47 29.18
C LYS A 55 -20.75 19.86 29.54
N MET A 56 -19.82 19.76 28.59
CA MET A 56 -18.47 19.26 28.85
C MET A 56 -17.68 20.20 29.77
N GLU A 57 -17.76 21.50 29.55
CA GLU A 57 -17.11 22.51 30.39
C GLU A 57 -17.69 22.53 31.82
N GLN A 58 -19.01 22.41 31.97
CA GLN A 58 -19.65 22.27 33.28
C GLN A 58 -19.12 21.02 33.99
N LYS A 59 -18.99 19.90 33.26
CA LYS A 59 -18.44 18.68 33.85
C LYS A 59 -16.98 18.85 34.28
N ASN A 60 -16.18 19.58 33.49
CA ASN A 60 -14.80 19.90 33.84
C ASN A 60 -14.73 20.76 35.11
N LYS A 61 -15.61 21.75 35.26
CA LYS A 61 -15.70 22.56 36.49
C LYS A 61 -16.04 21.70 37.72
N GLU A 62 -17.01 20.79 37.59
CA GLU A 62 -17.34 19.85 38.67
C GLU A 62 -16.14 18.97 39.07
N LEU A 63 -15.38 18.48 38.10
CA LEU A 63 -14.17 17.68 38.35
C LEU A 63 -13.07 18.50 39.02
N ALA A 64 -12.88 19.75 38.62
CA ALA A 64 -11.92 20.65 39.24
C ALA A 64 -12.26 20.97 40.70
N GLU A 65 -13.55 21.09 41.03
CA GLU A 65 -14.02 21.38 42.40
C GLU A 65 -14.01 20.16 43.32
N LYS A 66 -14.51 19.02 42.83
CA LYS A 66 -14.67 17.79 43.64
C LYS A 66 -13.40 16.94 43.68
N GLY A 67 -12.41 17.27 42.86
CA GLY A 67 -11.24 16.45 42.58
C GLY A 67 -11.51 15.46 41.45
N SER A 68 -10.58 15.39 40.50
CA SER A 68 -10.55 14.32 39.51
C SER A 68 -10.28 12.99 40.19
N ASN A 69 -10.90 11.93 39.68
CA ASN A 69 -10.49 10.57 40.01
C ASN A 69 -10.25 9.86 38.68
N PRO A 70 -9.03 9.95 38.12
CA PRO A 70 -8.66 9.22 36.93
C PRO A 70 -8.98 7.74 37.19
N GLY A 71 -9.89 7.18 36.39
CA GLY A 71 -10.46 5.86 36.63
C GLY A 71 -9.43 4.74 36.59
N ALA A 72 -9.91 3.49 36.57
CA ALA A 72 -9.02 2.34 36.43
C ALA A 72 -8.19 2.41 35.14
N ASP A 73 -7.00 1.80 35.16
CA ASP A 73 -6.13 1.69 33.99
C ASP A 73 -6.91 1.25 32.74
N PRO A 74 -6.70 1.90 31.57
CA PRO A 74 -7.39 1.57 30.32
C PRO A 74 -7.30 0.11 29.89
N TRP A 75 -6.26 -0.62 30.32
CA TRP A 75 -6.03 -2.02 29.96
C TRP A 75 -6.27 -2.99 31.12
N SER A 76 -6.89 -2.53 32.22
CA SER A 76 -7.31 -3.38 33.33
C SER A 76 -8.45 -4.33 32.94
N ASP A 77 -8.59 -5.44 33.68
CA ASP A 77 -9.68 -6.40 33.46
C ASP A 77 -11.07 -5.78 33.61
N ALA A 78 -11.22 -4.76 34.46
CA ALA A 78 -12.48 -4.03 34.61
C ALA A 78 -12.86 -3.31 33.31
N THR A 79 -11.90 -2.69 32.62
CA THR A 79 -12.11 -2.00 31.35
C THR A 79 -12.43 -2.99 30.22
N LYS A 80 -11.74 -4.13 30.17
CA LYS A 80 -12.01 -5.19 29.17
C LYS A 80 -13.38 -5.85 29.34
N LYS A 81 -13.88 -5.90 30.57
CA LYS A 81 -15.21 -6.46 30.90
C LYS A 81 -16.36 -5.47 30.67
N LYS A 82 -16.08 -4.22 30.27
CA LYS A 82 -17.15 -3.27 29.92
C LYS A 82 -17.98 -3.85 28.79
N LYS A 83 -19.30 -3.78 28.94
CA LYS A 83 -20.25 -4.32 27.97
C LYS A 83 -20.12 -3.55 26.67
N VAL A 84 -19.68 -4.24 25.62
CA VAL A 84 -19.74 -3.77 24.23
C VAL A 84 -20.96 -4.44 23.57
N PRO A 85 -21.78 -3.71 22.79
CA PRO A 85 -22.86 -4.32 22.03
C PRO A 85 -22.34 -5.43 21.13
N THR A 86 -22.98 -6.60 21.13
CA THR A 86 -22.58 -7.75 20.29
C THR A 86 -22.65 -7.42 18.80
N ASN A 87 -23.56 -6.53 18.42
CA ASN A 87 -23.67 -6.00 17.07
C ASN A 87 -23.85 -4.47 17.14
N PRO A 88 -22.74 -3.69 17.18
CA PRO A 88 -22.83 -2.25 17.28
C PRO A 88 -23.55 -1.67 16.04
N PRO A 89 -24.38 -0.62 16.19
CA PRO A 89 -24.92 0.13 15.07
C PRO A 89 -23.83 0.58 14.09
N LYS A 90 -24.21 0.83 12.83
CA LYS A 90 -23.25 1.22 11.78
C LYS A 90 -22.50 2.52 12.11
N ASP A 91 -23.13 3.41 12.86
CA ASP A 91 -22.64 4.70 13.30
C ASP A 91 -22.10 4.70 14.74
N TYR A 92 -21.85 3.51 15.33
CA TYR A 92 -21.45 3.40 16.74
C TYR A 92 -20.14 4.12 17.06
N TYR A 93 -19.11 3.97 16.23
CA TYR A 93 -17.84 4.68 16.42
C TYR A 93 -18.04 6.20 16.29
N GLN A 94 -18.83 6.60 15.30
CA GLN A 94 -19.09 7.99 14.99
C GLN A 94 -19.85 8.70 16.10
N THR A 95 -20.85 8.04 16.69
CA THR A 95 -21.66 8.58 17.79
C THR A 95 -20.89 8.72 19.09
N HIS A 96 -19.86 7.90 19.31
CA HIS A 96 -18.97 7.99 20.47
C HIS A 96 -17.76 8.90 20.21
N THR A 97 -17.55 9.39 18.98
CA THR A 97 -16.45 10.29 18.67
C THR A 97 -16.77 11.68 19.22
N ILE A 98 -15.93 12.16 20.14
CA ILE A 98 -16.05 13.51 20.74
C ILE A 98 -15.06 14.51 20.17
N GLY A 99 -14.02 14.04 19.48
CA GLY A 99 -13.02 14.91 18.88
C GLY A 99 -12.00 14.12 18.07
N VAL A 100 -10.96 14.82 17.63
CA VAL A 100 -9.88 14.26 16.81
C VAL A 100 -8.55 14.75 17.36
N ILE A 101 -7.61 13.83 17.58
CA ILE A 101 -6.24 14.18 17.92
C ILE A 101 -5.36 14.13 16.67
N ASN A 102 -4.53 15.16 16.48
CA ASN A 102 -3.52 15.22 15.42
C ASN A 102 -2.13 15.46 16.01
N ILE A 103 -1.19 14.58 15.68
CA ILE A 103 0.21 14.63 16.11
C ILE A 103 1.10 14.61 14.86
N PRO A 104 1.36 15.77 14.24
CA PRO A 104 2.03 15.84 12.94
C PRO A 104 3.42 15.20 12.91
N LYS A 105 4.17 15.33 14.03
CA LYS A 105 5.54 14.80 14.19
C LYS A 105 5.64 13.32 13.85
N ILE A 106 4.68 12.53 14.32
CA ILE A 106 4.61 11.07 14.15
C ILE A 106 3.54 10.65 13.14
N LYS A 107 2.94 11.62 12.44
CA LYS A 107 1.94 11.45 11.38
C LYS A 107 0.69 10.72 11.85
N VAL A 108 0.25 10.98 13.08
CA VAL A 108 -0.94 10.37 13.69
C VAL A 108 -2.12 11.33 13.60
N LYS A 109 -3.27 10.84 13.15
CA LYS A 109 -4.56 11.55 13.19
C LYS A 109 -5.64 10.53 13.53
N LEU A 110 -6.23 10.61 14.72
CA LEU A 110 -7.10 9.57 15.26
C LEU A 110 -8.37 10.17 15.88
N PRO A 111 -9.50 9.47 15.83
CA PRO A 111 -10.67 9.86 16.61
C PRO A 111 -10.39 9.71 18.12
N ILE A 112 -11.02 10.57 18.90
CA ILE A 112 -11.11 10.47 20.36
C ILE A 112 -12.54 10.03 20.70
N PHE A 113 -12.67 8.83 21.26
CA PHE A 113 -13.94 8.30 21.74
C PHE A 113 -14.21 8.72 23.19
N ASP A 114 -15.47 8.95 23.55
CA ASP A 114 -15.89 9.32 24.91
C ASP A 114 -15.71 8.22 25.95
N THR A 115 -15.56 6.97 25.49
CA THR A 115 -15.54 5.77 26.32
C THR A 115 -14.25 4.99 26.07
N THR A 116 -13.64 4.50 27.15
CA THR A 116 -12.48 3.61 27.08
C THR A 116 -12.93 2.15 27.23
N ASN A 117 -12.78 1.36 26.16
CA ASN A 117 -12.96 -0.10 26.11
C ASN A 117 -12.15 -0.69 24.93
N ASP A 118 -12.02 -2.02 24.87
CA ASP A 118 -11.20 -2.70 23.84
C ASP A 118 -11.66 -2.40 22.40
N LEU A 119 -12.97 -2.21 22.16
CA LEU A 119 -13.49 -1.91 20.83
C LEU A 119 -12.97 -0.56 20.32
N PHE A 120 -13.04 0.48 21.16
CA PHE A 120 -12.62 1.83 20.80
C PHE A 120 -11.10 1.97 20.76
N LEU A 121 -10.40 1.38 21.74
CA LEU A 121 -8.93 1.42 21.78
C LEU A 121 -8.31 0.69 20.57
N ALA A 122 -8.97 -0.34 20.01
CA ALA A 122 -8.51 -1.01 18.80
C ALA A 122 -8.66 -0.17 17.51
N LYS A 123 -9.45 0.92 17.55
CA LYS A 123 -9.76 1.76 16.38
C LYS A 123 -9.28 3.19 16.48
N GLY A 124 -8.89 3.66 17.65
CA GLY A 124 -8.46 5.04 17.81
C GLY A 124 -7.96 5.32 19.21
N THR A 125 -8.31 6.49 19.72
CA THR A 125 -7.99 6.89 21.08
C THR A 125 -9.27 7.09 21.88
N SER A 126 -9.18 6.98 23.20
CA SER A 126 -10.33 7.14 24.09
C SER A 126 -9.99 8.08 25.23
N LEU A 127 -10.97 8.87 25.65
CA LEU A 127 -10.89 9.65 26.87
C LEU A 127 -10.92 8.70 28.09
N LEU A 128 -9.95 8.86 28.99
CA LEU A 128 -9.95 8.16 30.27
C LEU A 128 -11.06 8.73 31.14
N GLU A 129 -12.01 7.87 31.53
CA GLU A 129 -13.12 8.25 32.40
C GLU A 129 -12.61 8.82 33.73
N GLY A 130 -13.29 9.86 34.22
CA GLY A 130 -12.91 10.56 35.45
C GLY A 130 -11.86 11.67 35.26
N THR A 131 -11.36 11.85 34.04
CA THR A 131 -10.52 13.00 33.65
C THR A 131 -11.32 14.07 32.92
N SER A 132 -10.75 15.26 32.74
CA SER A 132 -11.45 16.36 32.04
C SER A 132 -11.70 16.01 30.58
N TYR A 133 -12.80 16.52 30.02
CA TYR A 133 -12.97 16.58 28.56
C TYR A 133 -11.90 17.49 27.95
N PRO A 134 -11.40 17.18 26.73
CA PRO A 134 -10.30 17.91 26.10
C PRO A 134 -10.74 19.22 25.42
N THR A 135 -11.67 19.95 26.04
CA THR A 135 -12.15 21.28 25.63
C THR A 135 -11.23 22.42 26.08
N GLY A 136 -10.19 22.08 26.86
CA GLY A 136 -9.30 23.03 27.52
C GLY A 136 -9.96 23.84 28.63
N GLY A 137 -9.26 24.89 29.05
CA GLY A 137 -9.66 25.77 30.14
C GLY A 137 -8.82 25.57 31.40
N GLU A 138 -8.79 26.57 32.28
CA GLU A 138 -8.02 26.49 33.51
C GLU A 138 -8.52 25.37 34.43
N SER A 139 -7.57 24.75 35.15
CA SER A 139 -7.82 23.63 36.05
C SER A 139 -8.48 22.44 35.32
N THR A 140 -7.97 22.11 34.14
CA THR A 140 -8.38 20.91 33.38
C THR A 140 -7.19 20.01 33.10
N HIS A 141 -7.43 18.71 33.12
CA HIS A 141 -6.45 17.70 32.72
C HIS A 141 -7.17 16.54 32.04
N ALA A 142 -7.13 16.51 30.71
CA ALA A 142 -7.67 15.39 29.93
C ALA A 142 -6.61 14.32 29.74
N VAL A 143 -7.02 13.04 29.78
CA VAL A 143 -6.11 11.93 29.50
C VAL A 143 -6.64 11.12 28.33
N ILE A 144 -5.87 11.06 27.24
CA ILE A 144 -6.24 10.37 26.01
C ILE A 144 -5.41 9.10 25.90
N SER A 145 -6.09 7.96 25.92
CA SER A 145 -5.47 6.63 25.90
C SER A 145 -5.47 6.05 24.50
N GLY A 146 -4.38 5.39 24.12
CA GLY A 146 -4.28 4.68 22.84
C GLY A 146 -3.30 3.52 22.90
N HIS A 147 -3.58 2.43 22.17
CA HIS A 147 -2.69 1.27 22.15
C HIS A 147 -1.35 1.59 21.48
N ARG A 148 -0.34 0.77 21.85
CA ARG A 148 0.98 0.73 21.23
C ARG A 148 1.31 -0.70 20.81
N GLY A 149 1.71 -0.86 19.56
CA GLY A 149 2.15 -2.14 19.00
C GLY A 149 1.03 -3.12 18.64
N LEU A 150 -0.14 -2.64 18.18
CA LEU A 150 -1.13 -3.57 17.60
C LEU A 150 -0.67 -4.00 16.20
N PRO A 151 -0.79 -5.30 15.84
CA PRO A 151 -0.53 -5.78 14.49
C PRO A 151 -1.42 -5.09 13.45
N GLU A 152 -2.65 -4.78 13.82
CA GLU A 152 -3.68 -4.28 12.91
C GLU A 152 -3.69 -2.76 12.77
N ALA A 153 -3.09 -1.97 13.68
CA ALA A 153 -3.15 -0.51 13.65
C ALA A 153 -1.98 0.16 14.39
N LYS A 154 -1.48 1.27 13.82
CA LYS A 154 -0.32 1.98 14.38
C LYS A 154 -0.64 2.73 15.67
N LEU A 155 -1.77 3.43 15.75
CA LEU A 155 -2.23 4.16 16.95
C LEU A 155 -1.09 4.98 17.62
N PHE A 156 -0.83 4.77 18.92
CA PHE A 156 0.24 5.42 19.68
C PHE A 156 1.57 4.64 19.69
N THR A 157 1.81 3.78 18.69
CA THR A 157 3.05 3.01 18.59
C THR A 157 4.31 3.88 18.63
N ASP A 158 4.27 5.03 17.96
CA ASP A 158 5.39 5.98 17.83
C ASP A 158 5.31 7.12 18.86
N LEU A 159 4.38 7.07 19.82
CA LEU A 159 4.29 8.08 20.89
C LEU A 159 5.63 8.29 21.63
N PRO A 160 6.49 7.27 21.87
CA PRO A 160 7.82 7.47 22.46
C PRO A 160 8.79 8.34 21.63
N GLU A 161 8.49 8.62 20.36
CA GLU A 161 9.34 9.50 19.52
C GLU A 161 9.13 10.99 19.84
N LEU A 162 8.04 11.33 20.54
CA LEU A 162 7.79 12.70 20.98
C LEU A 162 8.82 13.13 22.03
N LYS A 163 9.15 14.42 21.99
CA LYS A 163 10.07 15.09 22.90
C LYS A 163 9.40 16.35 23.46
N LYS A 164 9.99 16.90 24.53
CA LYS A 164 9.59 18.21 25.04
C LYS A 164 9.69 19.25 23.92
N GLY A 165 8.68 20.11 23.80
CA GLY A 165 8.55 21.08 22.72
C GLY A 165 7.87 20.56 21.45
N ASP A 166 7.65 19.25 21.30
CA ASP A 166 6.79 18.75 20.22
C ASP A 166 5.33 19.12 20.51
N GLN A 167 4.54 19.28 19.44
CA GLN A 167 3.18 19.79 19.52
C GLN A 167 2.15 18.78 19.00
N PHE A 168 0.97 18.79 19.61
CA PHE A 168 -0.21 18.11 19.10
C PHE A 168 -1.45 18.99 19.23
N TYR A 169 -2.50 18.58 18.53
CA TYR A 169 -3.70 19.38 18.34
C TYR A 169 -4.92 18.51 18.59
N ILE A 170 -5.92 19.08 19.26
CA ILE A 170 -7.22 18.44 19.47
C ILE A 170 -8.26 19.30 18.78
N GLU A 171 -8.98 18.69 17.85
CA GLU A 171 -10.14 19.27 17.22
C GLU A 171 -11.40 18.74 17.93
N ILE A 172 -12.19 19.63 18.51
CA ILE A 172 -13.42 19.31 19.23
C ILE A 172 -14.42 20.45 19.02
N ASN A 173 -15.66 20.14 18.65
CA ASN A 173 -16.74 21.12 18.44
C ASN A 173 -16.34 22.30 17.54
N LYS A 174 -15.62 22.03 16.43
CA LYS A 174 -15.05 23.01 15.48
C LYS A 174 -13.96 23.93 16.03
N GLU A 175 -13.53 23.73 17.26
CA GLU A 175 -12.37 24.41 17.83
C GLU A 175 -11.12 23.54 17.72
N ILE A 176 -9.96 24.19 17.59
CA ILE A 176 -8.66 23.53 17.60
C ILE A 176 -7.88 24.03 18.81
N HIS A 177 -7.55 23.11 19.70
CA HIS A 177 -6.72 23.35 20.87
C HIS A 177 -5.30 22.83 20.62
N ALA A 178 -4.30 23.69 20.72
CA ALA A 178 -2.90 23.35 20.54
C ALA A 178 -2.21 23.11 21.88
N TYR A 179 -1.40 22.06 21.96
CA TYR A 179 -0.67 21.67 23.16
C TYR A 179 0.80 21.42 22.85
N GLU A 180 1.68 21.80 23.77
CA GLU A 180 3.13 21.59 23.67
C GLU A 180 3.64 20.72 24.82
N VAL A 181 4.36 19.64 24.46
CA VAL A 181 4.86 18.64 25.39
C VAL A 181 5.84 19.25 26.38
N ASP A 182 5.54 19.12 27.68
CA ASP A 182 6.35 19.65 28.77
C ASP A 182 6.96 18.52 29.64
N GLN A 183 6.32 17.35 29.66
CA GLN A 183 6.71 16.22 30.49
C GLN A 183 6.51 14.87 29.77
N ILE A 184 7.48 13.98 29.94
CA ILE A 184 7.39 12.58 29.50
C ILE A 184 7.78 11.71 30.69
N LYS A 185 6.96 10.71 31.03
CA LYS A 185 7.18 9.86 32.21
C LYS A 185 6.75 8.42 31.96
N VAL A 186 7.47 7.49 32.57
CA VAL A 186 7.06 6.08 32.67
C VAL A 186 6.60 5.81 34.10
N ILE A 187 5.43 5.18 34.25
CA ILE A 187 4.80 4.90 35.54
C ILE A 187 4.26 3.47 35.59
N GLU A 188 3.99 2.98 36.80
CA GLU A 188 3.21 1.74 36.98
C GLU A 188 1.73 1.96 36.62
N PRO A 189 1.00 0.93 36.15
CA PRO A 189 -0.41 1.06 35.76
C PRO A 189 -1.35 1.52 36.87
N THR A 190 -0.97 1.31 38.13
CA THR A 190 -1.75 1.68 39.33
C THR A 190 -1.46 3.10 39.82
N ASN A 191 -0.44 3.77 39.29
CA ASN A 191 -0.10 5.13 39.69
C ASN A 191 -0.93 6.14 38.88
N THR A 192 -1.80 6.89 39.54
CA THR A 192 -2.63 7.93 38.89
C THR A 192 -2.24 9.35 39.29
N ASP A 193 -1.18 9.53 40.06
CA ASP A 193 -0.77 10.83 40.63
C ASP A 193 -0.48 11.86 39.54
N TYR A 194 0.06 11.41 38.40
CA TYR A 194 0.41 12.26 37.26
C TYR A 194 -0.76 12.61 36.35
N LEU A 195 -1.95 12.07 36.62
CA LEU A 195 -3.16 12.24 35.82
C LEU A 195 -4.18 13.18 36.48
N GLN A 196 -3.86 13.70 37.67
CA GLN A 196 -4.74 14.58 38.43
C GLN A 196 -4.80 15.99 37.83
N ILE A 197 -5.92 16.68 38.04
CA ILE A 197 -6.06 18.09 37.71
C ILE A 197 -5.09 18.92 38.56
N GLU A 198 -4.33 19.80 37.91
CA GLU A 198 -3.49 20.81 38.57
C GLU A 198 -4.17 22.19 38.49
N LYS A 199 -4.35 22.85 39.64
CA LYS A 199 -5.06 24.13 39.73
C LYS A 199 -4.38 25.18 38.84
N GLY A 200 -5.19 25.85 38.01
CA GLY A 200 -4.74 26.91 37.11
C GLY A 200 -3.97 26.42 35.87
N LYS A 201 -3.92 25.10 35.63
CA LYS A 201 -3.27 24.52 34.45
C LYS A 201 -4.32 23.96 33.48
N ASP A 202 -3.97 23.97 32.20
CA ASP A 202 -4.71 23.32 31.11
C ASP A 202 -3.76 22.28 30.50
N TYR A 203 -3.98 21.02 30.85
CA TYR A 203 -3.12 19.90 30.48
C TYR A 203 -3.86 18.85 29.66
N VAL A 204 -3.12 18.21 28.76
CA VAL A 204 -3.51 16.94 28.16
C VAL A 204 -2.37 15.96 28.29
N THR A 205 -2.66 14.75 28.76
CA THR A 205 -1.72 13.62 28.75
C THR A 205 -2.12 12.58 27.72
N LEU A 206 -1.20 12.24 26.83
CA LEU A 206 -1.32 11.09 25.95
C LEU A 206 -0.73 9.87 26.66
N LEU A 207 -1.52 8.81 26.76
CA LEU A 207 -1.25 7.65 27.59
C LEU A 207 -1.20 6.38 26.72
N THR A 208 -0.10 5.62 26.83
CA THR A 208 0.04 4.32 26.15
C THR A 208 0.80 3.29 27.00
N CYS A 209 0.80 2.02 26.58
CA CYS A 209 1.57 0.95 27.21
C CYS A 209 3.07 1.01 26.85
N THR A 210 3.93 0.59 27.77
CA THR A 210 5.37 0.50 27.55
C THR A 210 6.01 -0.53 28.52
N PRO A 211 7.21 -1.08 28.27
CA PRO A 211 7.98 -1.11 27.03
C PRO A 211 7.27 -1.85 25.88
N TYR A 212 7.80 -1.70 24.66
CA TYR A 212 7.21 -2.31 23.46
C TYR A 212 7.08 -3.83 23.64
N MET A 213 5.92 -4.40 23.29
CA MET A 213 5.57 -5.82 23.43
C MET A 213 5.52 -6.37 24.87
N ILE A 214 5.93 -5.59 25.89
CA ILE A 214 5.91 -6.01 27.30
C ILE A 214 4.69 -5.39 28.01
N ASN A 215 4.40 -4.12 27.76
CA ASN A 215 3.21 -3.42 28.26
C ASN A 215 3.04 -3.44 29.79
N SER A 216 4.13 -3.60 30.55
CA SER A 216 4.12 -3.68 32.03
C SER A 216 3.94 -2.32 32.72
N HIS A 217 4.22 -1.24 32.01
CA HIS A 217 4.18 0.14 32.49
C HIS A 217 3.34 1.02 31.55
N ARG A 218 3.15 2.28 31.93
CA ARG A 218 2.50 3.30 31.09
C ARG A 218 3.47 4.41 30.76
N LEU A 219 3.48 4.81 29.49
CA LEU A 219 4.14 6.02 29.02
C LEU A 219 3.11 7.15 29.02
N LEU A 220 3.44 8.22 29.73
CA LEU A 220 2.70 9.46 29.77
C LEU A 220 3.47 10.52 29.00
N VAL A 221 2.83 11.16 28.03
CA VAL A 221 3.32 12.36 27.34
C VAL A 221 2.35 13.50 27.63
N ARG A 222 2.70 14.34 28.61
CA ARG A 222 1.89 15.49 29.01
C ARG A 222 2.31 16.72 28.23
N ALA A 223 1.32 17.53 27.89
CA ALA A 223 1.49 18.81 27.24
C ALA A 223 0.59 19.87 27.87
N HIS A 224 1.06 21.11 27.85
CA HIS A 224 0.32 22.28 28.31
C HIS A 224 -0.29 23.03 27.13
N ARG A 225 -1.41 23.69 27.38
CA ARG A 225 -2.09 24.52 26.38
C ARG A 225 -1.20 25.66 25.89
N ILE A 226 -1.20 25.88 24.58
CA ILE A 226 -0.58 27.03 23.92
C ILE A 226 -1.57 27.71 22.97
N ALA A 227 -1.28 28.94 22.57
CA ALA A 227 -2.09 29.66 21.59
C ALA A 227 -1.99 28.99 20.21
N TYR A 228 -3.14 28.75 19.58
CA TYR A 228 -3.18 28.25 18.20
C TYR A 228 -2.96 29.40 17.21
N VAL A 229 -1.88 29.33 16.44
CA VAL A 229 -1.47 30.40 15.49
C VAL A 229 -1.60 29.95 14.03
N PRO A 230 -1.77 30.86 13.05
CA PRO A 230 -1.97 30.51 11.65
C PRO A 230 -0.89 29.59 11.03
N LYS A 231 0.36 29.67 11.52
CA LYS A 231 1.44 28.79 11.08
C LYS A 231 1.14 27.31 11.35
N MET A 232 0.53 27.00 12.49
CA MET A 232 0.16 25.64 12.88
C MET A 232 -0.92 25.07 11.94
N ALA A 233 -1.90 25.91 11.54
CA ALA A 233 -2.90 25.52 10.55
C ALA A 233 -2.28 25.12 9.20
N ALA A 234 -1.22 25.83 8.77
CA ALA A 234 -0.50 25.48 7.55
C ALA A 234 0.27 24.16 7.67
N GLU A 235 0.84 23.85 8.85
CA GLU A 235 1.51 22.58 9.12
C GLU A 235 0.53 21.40 9.11
N LEU A 236 -0.64 21.56 9.73
CA LEU A 236 -1.72 20.55 9.70
C LEU A 236 -2.18 20.26 8.25
N LYS A 237 -2.43 21.31 7.45
CA LYS A 237 -2.78 21.16 6.02
C LYS A 237 -1.69 20.45 5.21
N LYS A 238 -0.41 20.73 5.52
CA LYS A 238 0.72 20.06 4.85
C LYS A 238 0.76 18.58 5.21
N ALA A 239 0.51 18.22 6.48
CA ALA A 239 0.43 16.84 6.93
C ALA A 239 -0.71 16.08 6.25
N ASP A 240 -1.91 16.68 6.21
CA ASP A 240 -3.08 16.10 5.52
C ASP A 240 -2.81 15.88 4.02
N ARG A 241 -2.20 16.87 3.34
CA ARG A 241 -1.82 16.74 1.91
C ARG A 241 -0.79 15.63 1.68
N TYR A 242 0.19 15.49 2.57
CA TYR A 242 1.18 14.41 2.47
C TYR A 242 0.50 13.03 2.56
N GLN A 243 -0.44 12.86 3.50
CA GLN A 243 -1.19 11.60 3.64
C GLN A 243 -2.02 11.31 2.38
N LEU A 244 -2.72 12.30 1.84
CA LEU A 244 -3.48 12.14 0.59
C LEU A 244 -2.58 11.70 -0.58
N LEU A 245 -1.46 12.39 -0.81
CA LEU A 245 -0.53 12.06 -1.90
C LEU A 245 0.09 10.67 -1.72
N ARG A 246 0.37 10.26 -0.48
CA ARG A 246 0.84 8.91 -0.16
C ARG A 246 -0.18 7.84 -0.57
N ILE A 247 -1.46 8.03 -0.21
CA ILE A 247 -2.55 7.11 -0.59
C ILE A 247 -2.66 7.02 -2.12
N ILE A 248 -2.69 8.17 -2.81
CA ILE A 248 -2.73 8.22 -4.28
C ILE A 248 -1.54 7.46 -4.88
N GLY A 249 -0.33 7.67 -4.36
CA GLY A 249 0.87 6.98 -4.82
C GLY A 249 0.78 5.46 -4.69
N ILE A 250 0.26 4.96 -3.57
CA ILE A 250 0.06 3.52 -3.34
C ILE A 250 -0.97 2.94 -4.32
N VAL A 251 -2.10 3.64 -4.51
CA VAL A 251 -3.16 3.19 -5.44
C VAL A 251 -2.65 3.16 -6.89
N VAL A 252 -2.02 4.25 -7.36
CA VAL A 252 -1.46 4.33 -8.72
C VAL A 252 -0.37 3.28 -8.92
N GLY A 253 0.53 3.13 -7.95
CA GLY A 253 1.58 2.10 -7.97
C GLY A 253 1.01 0.68 -8.05
N GLY A 254 -0.04 0.39 -7.27
CA GLY A 254 -0.75 -0.89 -7.29
C GLY A 254 -1.39 -1.17 -8.65
N VAL A 255 -2.08 -0.19 -9.25
CA VAL A 255 -2.70 -0.31 -10.58
C VAL A 255 -1.64 -0.58 -11.67
N LEU A 256 -0.52 0.16 -11.65
CA LEU A 256 0.57 -0.05 -12.60
C LEU A 256 1.20 -1.44 -12.47
N LEU A 257 1.39 -1.92 -11.23
CA LEU A 257 1.88 -3.26 -10.97
C LEU A 257 0.93 -4.33 -11.53
N ILE A 258 -0.38 -4.20 -11.28
CA ILE A 258 -1.38 -5.12 -11.81
C ILE A 258 -1.36 -5.12 -13.34
N ALA A 259 -1.30 -3.94 -13.98
CA ALA A 259 -1.23 -3.82 -15.43
C ALA A 259 0.01 -4.53 -16.01
N LEU A 260 1.18 -4.38 -15.36
CA LEU A 260 2.41 -5.07 -15.74
C LEU A 260 2.29 -6.60 -15.60
N LEU A 261 1.70 -7.08 -14.50
CA LEU A 261 1.47 -8.51 -14.29
C LEU A 261 0.52 -9.09 -15.34
N VAL A 262 -0.60 -8.41 -15.64
CA VAL A 262 -1.54 -8.81 -16.70
C VAL A 262 -0.84 -8.84 -18.05
N ALA A 263 -0.06 -7.81 -18.40
CA ALA A 263 0.71 -7.78 -19.64
C ALA A 263 1.72 -8.94 -19.73
N ALA A 264 2.39 -9.28 -18.62
CA ALA A 264 3.31 -10.41 -18.54
C ALA A 264 2.57 -11.75 -18.74
N VAL A 265 1.42 -11.95 -18.10
CA VAL A 265 0.57 -13.15 -18.26
C VAL A 265 0.09 -13.29 -19.70
N ILE A 266 -0.43 -12.21 -20.31
CA ILE A 266 -0.88 -12.21 -21.71
C ILE A 266 0.28 -12.57 -22.65
N LYS A 267 1.46 -11.97 -22.44
CA LYS A 267 2.66 -12.28 -23.23
C LYS A 267 3.08 -13.75 -23.09
N HIS A 268 2.99 -14.30 -21.88
CA HIS A 268 3.31 -15.69 -21.62
C HIS A 268 2.29 -16.64 -22.29
N ALA A 269 0.99 -16.39 -22.11
CA ALA A 269 -0.09 -17.15 -22.72
C ALA A 269 0.02 -17.15 -24.26
N LYS A 270 0.30 -15.98 -24.87
CA LYS A 270 0.57 -15.87 -26.32
C LYS A 270 1.75 -16.75 -26.74
N THR A 271 2.83 -16.75 -25.96
CA THR A 271 4.02 -17.56 -26.26
C THR A 271 3.70 -19.07 -26.19
N LEU A 272 2.91 -19.50 -25.21
CA LEU A 272 2.47 -20.89 -25.09
C LEU A 272 1.51 -21.30 -26.22
N ALA A 273 0.58 -20.42 -26.60
CA ALA A 273 -0.36 -20.67 -27.69
C ALA A 273 0.38 -20.83 -29.04
N ILE A 274 1.38 -19.97 -29.31
CA ILE A 274 2.26 -20.11 -30.49
C ILE A 274 3.01 -21.44 -30.43
N ALA A 275 3.56 -21.84 -29.28
CA ALA A 275 4.33 -23.07 -29.16
C ALA A 275 3.51 -24.36 -29.36
N LYS A 276 2.20 -24.32 -29.11
CA LYS A 276 1.29 -25.48 -29.27
C LYS A 276 0.78 -25.65 -30.71
N LYS A 277 0.65 -24.58 -31.49
CA LYS A 277 0.19 -24.62 -32.87
C LYS A 277 1.33 -25.01 -33.83
N ARG A 278 0.96 -25.62 -34.96
CA ARG A 278 1.87 -25.97 -36.05
C ARG A 278 1.68 -25.00 -37.21
N TYR A 279 2.78 -24.61 -37.84
CA TYR A 279 2.84 -23.58 -38.88
C TYR A 279 3.68 -24.07 -40.06
N LEU A 280 3.43 -23.52 -41.24
CA LEU A 280 4.24 -23.76 -42.42
C LEU A 280 5.49 -22.87 -42.37
N LEU A 281 6.67 -23.44 -42.57
CA LEU A 281 7.85 -22.68 -42.98
C LEU A 281 7.94 -22.77 -44.49
N GLU A 282 7.86 -21.64 -45.18
CA GLU A 282 8.03 -21.53 -46.62
C GLU A 282 8.71 -20.21 -46.95
N PHE A 283 9.81 -20.28 -47.71
CA PHE A 283 10.47 -19.09 -48.24
C PHE A 283 11.32 -19.43 -49.47
N ASN A 284 11.55 -18.41 -50.29
CA ASN A 284 12.36 -18.49 -51.51
C ASN A 284 13.78 -18.02 -51.22
N ILE A 285 14.74 -18.72 -51.81
CA ILE A 285 16.14 -18.30 -51.81
C ILE A 285 16.60 -18.01 -53.24
N LEU A 286 17.24 -16.85 -53.41
CA LEU A 286 17.76 -16.38 -54.68
C LEU A 286 19.27 -16.14 -54.58
N GLN A 287 19.95 -16.26 -55.70
CA GLN A 287 21.31 -15.76 -55.90
C GLN A 287 21.38 -15.07 -57.25
N ASN A 288 21.79 -13.79 -57.27
CA ASN A 288 21.79 -12.95 -58.48
C ASN A 288 20.44 -13.01 -59.21
N GLN A 289 19.33 -12.80 -58.47
CA GLN A 289 17.95 -12.84 -58.96
C GLN A 289 17.45 -14.18 -59.55
N LYS A 290 18.24 -15.26 -59.49
CA LYS A 290 17.82 -16.60 -59.93
C LYS A 290 17.57 -17.53 -58.75
N PRO A 291 16.62 -18.49 -58.88
CA PRO A 291 16.42 -19.55 -57.89
C PRO A 291 17.71 -20.27 -57.52
N LEU A 292 18.00 -20.37 -56.22
CA LEU A 292 19.17 -21.11 -55.74
C LEU A 292 18.75 -22.52 -55.28
N THR A 293 19.17 -23.54 -56.03
CA THR A 293 18.73 -24.93 -55.85
C THR A 293 19.71 -25.73 -55.00
N GLY A 294 19.24 -26.79 -54.32
CA GLY A 294 20.09 -27.75 -53.60
C GLY A 294 20.71 -27.25 -52.28
N VAL A 295 20.31 -26.08 -51.77
CA VAL A 295 20.84 -25.55 -50.50
C VAL A 295 20.04 -26.11 -49.34
N THR A 296 20.71 -26.81 -48.42
CA THR A 296 20.08 -27.36 -47.21
C THR A 296 20.16 -26.39 -46.03
N PHE A 297 19.04 -26.15 -45.37
CA PHE A 297 18.95 -25.49 -44.08
C PHE A 297 18.58 -26.50 -42.99
N ALA A 298 19.42 -26.57 -41.95
CA ALA A 298 19.11 -27.29 -40.72
C ALA A 298 18.48 -26.35 -39.69
N VAL A 299 17.45 -26.83 -38.98
CA VAL A 299 16.72 -26.04 -37.97
C VAL A 299 17.37 -26.20 -36.60
N TYR A 300 17.70 -25.09 -35.95
CA TYR A 300 18.23 -25.02 -34.59
C TYR A 300 17.31 -24.20 -33.68
N ASP A 301 17.47 -24.37 -32.37
CA ASP A 301 16.79 -23.57 -31.36
C ASP A 301 17.02 -22.05 -31.55
N ARG A 302 16.29 -21.23 -30.78
CA ARG A 302 16.39 -19.76 -30.84
C ARG A 302 17.81 -19.22 -30.67
N LYS A 303 18.68 -19.92 -29.94
CA LYS A 303 20.08 -19.54 -29.67
C LYS A 303 21.04 -20.11 -30.73
N GLY A 304 20.57 -20.98 -31.62
CA GLY A 304 21.39 -21.68 -32.60
C GLY A 304 22.29 -22.76 -32.00
N LYS A 305 21.99 -23.25 -30.79
CA LYS A 305 22.87 -24.19 -30.06
C LYS A 305 22.51 -25.64 -30.33
N HIS A 306 21.24 -26.00 -30.17
CA HIS A 306 20.78 -27.38 -30.34
C HIS A 306 19.96 -27.54 -31.64
N GLN A 307 20.25 -28.59 -32.39
CA GLN A 307 19.50 -28.93 -33.60
C GLN A 307 18.13 -29.49 -33.23
N ILE A 308 17.10 -29.07 -33.94
CA ILE A 308 15.72 -29.52 -33.72
C ILE A 308 15.49 -30.81 -34.49
N ASN A 309 14.96 -31.83 -33.81
CA ASN A 309 14.63 -33.12 -34.40
C ASN A 309 13.10 -33.33 -34.43
N ARG A 310 12.62 -34.07 -35.43
CA ARG A 310 11.25 -34.58 -35.53
C ARG A 310 11.33 -36.09 -35.76
N ASP A 311 10.66 -36.87 -34.91
CA ASP A 311 10.64 -38.34 -34.97
C ASP A 311 12.05 -38.96 -35.01
N GLY A 312 12.95 -38.44 -34.17
CA GLY A 312 14.34 -38.89 -34.08
C GLY A 312 15.26 -38.40 -35.20
N LYS A 313 14.75 -37.69 -36.22
CA LYS A 313 15.54 -37.22 -37.36
C LYS A 313 15.77 -35.70 -37.32
N PRO A 314 16.95 -35.20 -37.71
CA PRO A 314 17.20 -33.76 -37.79
C PRO A 314 16.25 -33.06 -38.76
N LEU A 315 15.60 -32.01 -38.29
CA LEU A 315 14.70 -31.22 -39.10
C LEU A 315 15.53 -30.33 -40.04
N LYS A 316 15.42 -30.60 -41.34
CA LYS A 316 16.11 -29.90 -42.42
C LYS A 316 15.23 -29.84 -43.65
N ALA A 317 15.46 -28.83 -44.50
CA ALA A 317 14.87 -28.72 -45.83
C ALA A 317 15.91 -28.27 -46.84
N THR A 318 15.77 -28.73 -48.07
CA THR A 318 16.65 -28.41 -49.20
C THR A 318 15.83 -27.69 -50.27
N SER A 319 16.42 -26.69 -50.93
CA SER A 319 15.69 -25.92 -51.94
C SER A 319 15.46 -26.74 -53.20
N ASP A 320 14.25 -26.63 -53.74
CA ASP A 320 13.86 -27.26 -54.99
C ASP A 320 14.35 -26.47 -56.23
N GLU A 321 13.89 -26.86 -57.41
CA GLU A 321 14.24 -26.22 -58.69
C GLU A 321 13.75 -24.76 -58.78
N ALA A 322 12.70 -24.41 -58.03
CA ALA A 322 12.17 -23.05 -57.92
C ALA A 322 12.86 -22.24 -56.80
N GLY A 323 13.81 -22.84 -56.06
CA GLY A 323 14.51 -22.19 -54.96
C GLY A 323 13.64 -22.09 -53.69
N ILE A 324 12.56 -22.87 -53.59
CA ILE A 324 11.65 -22.87 -52.45
C ILE A 324 12.19 -23.78 -51.35
N ILE A 325 12.25 -23.27 -50.12
CA ILE A 325 12.50 -24.05 -48.90
C ILE A 325 11.19 -24.22 -48.16
N GLN A 326 10.78 -25.46 -47.92
CA GLN A 326 9.53 -25.77 -47.22
C GLN A 326 9.72 -26.78 -46.08
N ILE A 327 9.16 -26.49 -44.90
CA ILE A 327 8.97 -27.46 -43.82
C ILE A 327 7.54 -27.33 -43.29
N GLU A 328 6.77 -28.39 -43.46
CA GLU A 328 5.40 -28.43 -42.98
C GLU A 328 5.30 -28.70 -41.47
N ALA A 329 4.21 -28.20 -40.89
CA ALA A 329 3.77 -28.55 -39.54
C ALA A 329 4.83 -28.34 -38.44
N MET A 330 5.65 -27.29 -38.56
CA MET A 330 6.63 -26.90 -37.55
C MET A 330 5.95 -26.28 -36.32
N LYS A 331 6.37 -26.65 -35.11
CA LYS A 331 5.90 -25.98 -33.88
C LYS A 331 6.23 -24.48 -33.94
N GLY A 332 5.29 -23.62 -33.57
CA GLY A 332 5.51 -22.19 -33.58
C GLY A 332 6.58 -21.76 -32.57
N GLY A 333 7.38 -20.77 -32.92
CA GLY A 333 8.47 -20.33 -32.06
C GLY A 333 9.46 -19.45 -32.76
N LYS A 334 10.69 -19.44 -32.26
CA LYS A 334 11.84 -18.75 -32.85
C LYS A 334 12.94 -19.76 -33.09
N TYR A 335 13.48 -19.77 -34.30
CA TYR A 335 14.50 -20.73 -34.72
C TYR A 335 15.62 -20.05 -35.49
N VAL A 336 16.77 -20.69 -35.51
CA VAL A 336 17.91 -20.33 -36.38
C VAL A 336 18.02 -21.41 -37.45
N LEU A 337 17.98 -21.02 -38.71
CA LEU A 337 18.28 -21.91 -39.83
C LEU A 337 19.77 -21.77 -40.16
N LYS A 338 20.50 -22.88 -40.20
CA LYS A 338 21.92 -22.89 -40.57
C LYS A 338 22.14 -23.60 -41.89
N SER A 339 22.94 -23.00 -42.76
CA SER A 339 23.38 -23.57 -44.02
C SER A 339 24.85 -23.23 -44.29
N THR A 340 25.46 -23.93 -45.24
CA THR A 340 26.81 -23.63 -45.76
C THR A 340 26.89 -22.23 -46.38
N THR A 341 25.77 -21.71 -46.86
CA THR A 341 25.62 -20.39 -47.49
C THR A 341 25.25 -19.28 -46.50
N GLY A 342 25.17 -19.57 -45.20
CA GLY A 342 24.87 -18.61 -44.15
C GLY A 342 23.64 -18.95 -43.30
N ASN A 343 23.43 -18.15 -42.26
CA ASN A 343 22.37 -18.39 -41.27
C ASN A 343 21.20 -17.42 -41.45
N LEU A 344 19.99 -17.91 -41.19
CA LEU A 344 18.75 -17.14 -41.15
C LEU A 344 18.09 -17.31 -39.78
N LYS A 345 17.25 -16.34 -39.38
CA LYS A 345 16.37 -16.51 -38.22
C LYS A 345 14.93 -16.46 -38.69
N ILE A 346 14.09 -17.26 -38.06
CA ILE A 346 12.66 -17.30 -38.35
C ILE A 346 11.86 -17.18 -37.07
N GLN A 347 10.66 -16.60 -37.16
CA GLN A 347 9.74 -16.54 -36.04
C GLN A 347 8.27 -16.49 -36.44
N ILE A 348 7.43 -17.00 -35.54
CA ILE A 348 6.01 -16.68 -35.46
C ILE A 348 5.83 -15.58 -34.41
N LYS A 349 5.15 -14.48 -34.77
CA LYS A 349 4.92 -13.33 -33.87
C LYS A 349 3.52 -13.36 -33.25
N LYS A 350 2.52 -13.83 -34.00
CA LYS A 350 1.11 -13.89 -33.57
C LYS A 350 0.59 -15.31 -33.75
N VAL A 351 -0.37 -15.71 -32.90
CA VAL A 351 -1.04 -17.01 -32.99
C VAL A 351 -1.76 -17.18 -34.33
N THR A 352 -2.27 -16.07 -34.86
CA THR A 352 -2.99 -15.94 -36.13
C THR A 352 -2.09 -16.01 -37.36
N ASP A 353 -0.76 -15.96 -37.21
CA ASP A 353 0.13 -16.12 -38.36
C ASP A 353 -0.11 -17.52 -38.97
N GLU A 354 0.00 -17.65 -40.29
CA GLU A 354 -0.15 -18.94 -40.98
C GLU A 354 1.22 -19.59 -41.25
N ARG A 355 2.24 -18.76 -41.44
CA ARG A 355 3.60 -19.16 -41.77
C ARG A 355 4.67 -18.36 -41.06
N PHE A 356 5.87 -18.93 -40.98
CA PHE A 356 7.03 -18.28 -40.37
C PHE A 356 7.45 -17.02 -41.14
N THR A 357 7.81 -15.99 -40.39
CA THR A 357 8.42 -14.77 -40.94
C THR A 357 9.95 -14.85 -40.82
N LEU A 358 10.64 -14.43 -41.88
CA LEU A 358 12.09 -14.28 -41.87
C LEU A 358 12.51 -13.07 -41.02
N VAL A 359 13.65 -13.19 -40.35
CA VAL A 359 14.28 -12.13 -39.55
C VAL A 359 15.77 -12.12 -39.88
N THR A 360 16.24 -11.09 -40.57
CA THR A 360 17.67 -10.90 -40.83
C THR A 360 18.16 -9.59 -40.20
N LYS A 361 19.29 -9.68 -39.49
CA LYS A 361 20.14 -8.53 -39.12
C LYS A 361 21.58 -9.04 -39.19
N LYS A 362 22.36 -8.54 -40.16
CA LYS A 362 23.76 -8.94 -40.45
C LYS A 362 23.89 -10.43 -40.82
N SER A 363 23.54 -10.76 -42.06
CA SER A 363 23.70 -12.09 -42.68
C SER A 363 24.06 -11.87 -44.16
N PRO A 364 24.79 -12.78 -44.83
CA PRO A 364 24.95 -12.77 -46.29
C PRO A 364 23.59 -12.84 -47.02
N TRP A 365 22.54 -13.26 -46.32
CA TRP A 365 21.16 -13.22 -46.80
C TRP A 365 20.49 -11.87 -46.52
N GLN A 366 20.12 -11.17 -47.59
CA GLN A 366 19.30 -9.96 -47.53
C GLN A 366 17.83 -10.30 -47.78
N MET A 367 16.94 -9.78 -46.95
CA MET A 367 15.49 -9.95 -47.16
C MET A 367 15.04 -9.02 -48.28
N THR A 368 14.46 -9.57 -49.34
CA THR A 368 13.79 -8.80 -50.39
C THR A 368 12.31 -8.60 -50.04
N ASN A 369 11.69 -9.59 -49.37
CA ASN A 369 10.39 -9.47 -48.73
C ASN A 369 10.29 -10.44 -47.52
N ASN A 370 9.09 -10.61 -46.94
CA ASN A 370 8.88 -11.46 -45.75
C ASN A 370 9.15 -12.96 -45.96
N TYR A 371 9.19 -13.43 -47.21
CA TYR A 371 9.30 -14.83 -47.62
C TYR A 371 10.33 -15.04 -48.73
N THR A 372 11.21 -14.07 -48.99
CA THR A 372 12.24 -14.18 -50.02
C THR A 372 13.53 -13.55 -49.50
N VAL A 373 14.63 -14.28 -49.63
CA VAL A 373 15.97 -13.80 -49.31
C VAL A 373 16.90 -14.00 -50.49
N GLU A 374 17.77 -13.03 -50.70
CA GLU A 374 18.80 -13.07 -51.72
C GLU A 374 20.17 -13.20 -51.06
N ASN A 375 20.96 -14.17 -51.53
CA ASN A 375 22.32 -14.37 -51.08
C ASN A 375 23.24 -13.37 -51.77
N ASN A 376 23.82 -12.46 -50.98
CA ASN A 376 24.89 -11.59 -51.41
C ASN A 376 26.19 -12.02 -50.71
N PRO A 377 27.01 -12.86 -51.37
CA PRO A 377 28.24 -13.41 -50.77
C PRO A 377 29.32 -12.36 -50.47
N ASN A 378 29.14 -11.11 -50.92
CA ASN A 378 30.08 -10.01 -50.68
C ASN A 378 29.81 -9.24 -49.37
N LEU A 379 28.72 -9.54 -48.66
CA LEU A 379 28.43 -9.00 -47.32
C LEU A 379 28.99 -9.95 -46.24
N LYS A 380 30.21 -9.66 -45.77
CA LYS A 380 30.80 -10.34 -44.60
C LYS A 380 30.32 -9.72 -43.28
#